data_AF-A0A0L0UQY8-F1
#
_entry.id   AF-A0A0L0UQY8-F1
#
_cell.length_a   1.000
_cell.length_b   1.000
_cell.length_c   1.000
_cell.angle_alpha   90.00
_cell.angle_beta   90.00
_cell.angle_gamma   90.00
#
_symmetry.space_group_name_H-M   'P 1'
#
loop_
_entity.id
_entity.type
_entity.pdbx_description
1 polymer ?
#
loop_
_entity_poly.entity_id
_entity_poly.type
_entity_poly.pdbx_seq_one_letter_code
_entity_poly.pdbx_strand_id
1 'polypeptide(L)'
;MLRFCRLIALVLLMTSWVAADTYDPKTRTTYFGCHKNVDAVCSDPESTGKLQTLRWAIRLHPGKRDYACPSATHPQCCDKGRYQDIDKVGGVIVKSGAVQYCHAGGQ
;
A
#
# COMPACT_ATOMS: atom_id res chain seq x y z
N MET A 1 -22.79 -27.47 -37.45
CA MET A 1 -22.86 -27.19 -36.00
C MET A 1 -21.46 -26.87 -35.50
N LEU A 2 -21.09 -25.61 -35.28
CA LEU A 2 -19.88 -25.20 -34.51
C LEU A 2 -19.75 -23.66 -34.43
N ARG A 3 -20.87 -22.94 -34.33
CA ARG A 3 -20.91 -21.46 -34.26
C ARG A 3 -21.17 -20.90 -32.86
N PHE A 4 -21.13 -21.72 -31.81
CA PHE A 4 -21.46 -21.29 -30.43
C PHE A 4 -20.26 -21.16 -29.48
N CYS A 5 -19.04 -21.49 -29.91
CA CYS A 5 -17.86 -21.49 -29.02
C CYS A 5 -17.03 -20.19 -29.07
N ARG A 6 -17.65 -19.01 -29.23
CA ARG A 6 -16.91 -17.73 -29.21
C ARG A 6 -17.31 -16.76 -28.08
N LEU A 7 -18.22 -17.17 -27.18
CA LEU A 7 -18.73 -16.29 -26.13
C LEU A 7 -18.17 -16.56 -24.71
N ILE A 8 -17.19 -17.47 -24.55
CA ILE A 8 -16.60 -17.79 -23.23
C ILE A 8 -15.22 -17.12 -23.04
N ALA A 9 -14.84 -16.17 -23.90
CA ALA A 9 -13.58 -15.44 -23.74
C ALA A 9 -13.70 -14.15 -22.90
N LEU A 10 -14.87 -13.87 -22.30
CA LEU A 10 -15.21 -12.54 -21.77
C LEU A 10 -15.40 -12.45 -20.24
N VAL A 11 -15.09 -13.49 -19.45
CA VAL A 11 -15.41 -13.49 -18.00
C VAL A 11 -14.21 -13.76 -17.07
N LEU A 12 -12.99 -14.02 -17.58
CA LEU A 12 -11.85 -14.40 -16.73
C LEU A 12 -10.86 -13.28 -16.39
N LEU A 13 -11.14 -12.01 -16.69
CA LEU A 13 -10.24 -10.88 -16.37
C LEU A 13 -10.69 -10.04 -15.16
N MET A 14 -11.33 -10.70 -14.18
CA MET A 14 -11.57 -10.13 -12.85
C MET A 14 -10.81 -10.95 -11.81
N THR A 15 -9.52 -11.22 -12.04
CA THR A 15 -8.65 -11.63 -10.93
C THR A 15 -8.44 -10.38 -10.08
N SER A 16 -9.26 -10.24 -9.05
CA SER A 16 -9.07 -9.36 -7.91
C SER A 16 -7.67 -9.61 -7.34
N TRP A 17 -6.73 -8.82 -7.82
CA TRP A 17 -5.33 -8.87 -7.45
C TRP A 17 -5.18 -8.07 -6.15
N VAL A 18 -5.55 -8.69 -5.04
CA VAL A 18 -5.30 -8.14 -3.71
C VAL A 18 -4.23 -9.03 -3.09
N ALA A 19 -2.96 -8.62 -3.14
CA ALA A 19 -1.99 -9.24 -2.26
C ALA A 19 -2.20 -8.64 -0.88
N ALA A 20 -2.95 -9.36 -0.06
CA ALA A 20 -3.33 -8.93 1.27
C ALA A 20 -2.10 -8.58 2.12
N ASP A 21 -2.17 -7.43 2.78
CA ASP A 21 -1.30 -7.13 3.90
C ASP A 21 -1.49 -8.16 5.01
N THR A 22 -0.39 -8.50 5.70
CA THR A 22 -0.39 -9.48 6.77
C THR A 22 0.05 -8.82 8.07
N TYR A 23 -0.85 -8.77 9.05
CA TYR A 23 -0.57 -8.21 10.37
C TYR A 23 -0.01 -9.27 11.32
N ASP A 24 1.18 -9.01 11.87
CA ASP A 24 1.75 -9.79 12.98
C ASP A 24 1.37 -9.15 14.32
N PRO A 25 0.52 -9.80 15.15
CA PRO A 25 0.11 -9.25 16.44
C PRO A 25 1.23 -9.24 17.48
N LYS A 26 2.29 -10.05 17.35
CA LYS A 26 3.38 -10.11 18.33
C LYS A 26 4.27 -8.88 18.23
N THR A 27 4.60 -8.47 17.01
CA THR A 27 5.45 -7.30 16.75
C THR A 27 4.64 -6.05 16.45
N ARG A 28 3.32 -6.18 16.27
CA ARG A 28 2.42 -5.13 15.78
C ARG A 28 2.90 -4.56 14.44
N THR A 29 3.32 -5.44 13.53
CA THR A 29 3.87 -5.06 12.22
C THR A 29 2.95 -5.53 11.12
N THR A 30 2.61 -4.63 10.21
CA THR A 30 1.91 -4.98 8.97
C THR A 30 2.93 -5.18 7.85
N TYR A 31 2.97 -6.36 7.28
CA TYR A 31 3.80 -6.72 6.14
C TYR A 31 3.01 -6.60 4.85
N PHE A 32 3.58 -5.98 3.83
CA PHE A 32 2.88 -5.73 2.58
C PHE A 32 3.85 -5.63 1.39
N GLY A 33 3.30 -5.76 0.18
CA GLY A 33 4.02 -5.50 -1.06
C GLY A 33 3.51 -4.26 -1.75
N CYS A 34 4.32 -3.65 -2.62
CA CYS A 34 3.82 -2.68 -3.59
C CYS A 34 4.31 -3.01 -5.00
N HIS A 35 3.56 -2.57 -6.01
CA HIS A 35 3.93 -2.74 -7.41
C HIS A 35 5.24 -2.02 -7.79
N LYS A 36 5.65 -2.19 -9.05
CA LYS A 36 6.77 -1.40 -9.59
C LYS A 36 6.38 0.07 -9.69
N ASN A 37 7.38 0.95 -9.53
CA ASN A 37 7.25 2.40 -9.71
C ASN A 37 6.24 3.11 -8.80
N VAL A 38 6.00 2.57 -7.61
CA VAL A 38 5.31 3.25 -6.51
C VAL A 38 6.25 3.30 -5.31
N ASP A 39 5.99 4.26 -4.42
CA ASP A 39 6.67 4.36 -3.13
C ASP A 39 5.78 3.76 -2.04
N ALA A 40 6.41 3.05 -1.09
CA ALA A 40 5.72 2.43 0.02
C ALA A 40 5.83 3.32 1.26
N VAL A 41 4.69 3.75 1.80
CA VAL A 41 4.62 4.56 3.02
C VAL A 41 3.73 3.90 4.06
N CYS A 42 3.91 4.30 5.31
CA CYS A 42 3.08 3.93 6.44
C CYS A 42 2.35 5.19 6.91
N SER A 43 1.03 5.08 7.05
CA SER A 43 0.20 6.13 7.63
C SER A 43 -0.09 5.84 9.09
N ASP A 44 0.20 6.82 9.94
CA ASP A 44 -0.03 6.79 11.39
C ASP A 44 -1.10 7.82 11.77
N PRO A 45 -2.34 7.42 12.10
CA PRO A 45 -3.40 8.34 12.51
C PRO A 45 -3.07 9.02 13.84
N GLU A 46 -3.23 10.34 13.90
CA GLU A 46 -3.12 11.07 15.17
C GLU A 46 -4.32 10.76 16.09
N SER A 47 -4.17 11.03 17.39
CA SER A 47 -5.19 10.77 18.42
C SER A 47 -6.56 11.41 18.14
N THR A 48 -6.57 12.55 17.44
CA THR A 48 -7.82 13.25 17.07
C THR A 48 -8.53 12.63 15.86
N GLY A 49 -7.85 11.72 15.14
CA GLY A 49 -8.36 11.08 13.93
C GLY A 49 -8.52 12.01 12.72
N LYS A 50 -8.17 13.30 12.82
CA LYS A 50 -8.33 14.28 11.73
C LYS A 50 -7.11 14.35 10.81
N LEU A 51 -5.93 14.07 11.36
CA LEU A 51 -4.66 14.10 10.67
C LEU A 51 -3.96 12.74 10.82
N GLN A 52 -3.08 12.46 9.88
CA GLN A 52 -2.21 11.29 9.90
C GLN A 52 -0.82 11.69 9.41
N THR A 53 0.20 11.04 9.95
CA THR A 53 1.59 11.21 9.51
C THR A 53 1.98 10.10 8.56
N LEU A 54 2.52 10.46 7.40
CA LEU A 54 3.11 9.53 6.44
C LEU A 54 4.61 9.41 6.69
N ARG A 55 5.13 8.19 6.69
CA ARG A 55 6.57 7.88 6.77
C ARG A 55 6.93 6.80 5.78
N TRP A 56 8.19 6.70 5.39
CA TRP A 56 8.62 5.59 4.53
C TRP A 56 8.43 4.24 5.22
N ALA A 57 7.92 3.27 4.47
CA ALA A 57 7.87 1.90 4.92
C ALA A 57 9.27 1.27 4.92
N ILE A 58 9.48 0.31 5.82
CA ILE A 58 10.77 -0.37 5.95
C ILE A 58 10.87 -1.43 4.87
N ARG A 59 11.85 -1.32 3.96
CA ARG A 59 12.13 -2.38 2.97
C ARG A 59 12.80 -3.57 3.66
N LEU A 60 12.20 -4.75 3.54
CA LEU A 60 12.69 -5.97 4.20
C LEU A 60 13.86 -6.64 3.47
N HIS A 61 13.84 -6.59 2.14
CA HIS A 61 14.85 -7.24 1.32
C HIS A 61 15.34 -6.29 0.22
N PRO A 62 16.67 -6.10 0.07
CA PRO A 62 17.23 -5.40 -1.07
C PRO A 62 16.74 -6.01 -2.40
N GLY A 63 16.35 -5.16 -3.35
CA GLY A 63 15.88 -5.59 -4.66
C GLY A 63 14.45 -6.16 -4.72
N LYS A 64 13.84 -6.56 -3.59
CA LYS A 64 12.42 -6.94 -3.52
C LYS A 64 11.56 -5.77 -3.07
N ARG A 65 10.25 -5.89 -3.29
CA ARG A 65 9.25 -4.85 -2.94
C ARG A 65 8.39 -5.29 -1.77
N ASP A 66 9.03 -5.93 -0.80
CA ASP A 66 8.42 -6.37 0.45
C ASP A 66 8.73 -5.32 1.52
N TYR A 67 7.69 -4.80 2.15
CA TYR A 67 7.77 -3.69 3.08
C TYR A 67 7.09 -4.03 4.41
N ALA A 68 7.43 -3.26 5.43
CA ALA A 68 6.84 -3.36 6.75
C ALA A 68 6.45 -1.98 7.29
N CYS A 69 5.27 -1.94 7.90
CA CYS A 69 4.77 -0.84 8.71
C CYS A 69 4.70 -1.27 10.17
N PRO A 70 5.61 -0.79 11.03
CA PRO A 70 5.63 -1.15 12.45
C PRO A 70 4.55 -0.40 13.23
N SER A 71 4.40 -0.76 14.52
CA SER A 71 3.59 -0.02 15.49
C SER A 71 2.10 0.11 15.14
N ALA A 72 1.54 -0.87 14.43
CA ALA A 72 0.17 -0.85 13.92
C ALA A 72 -0.16 0.33 12.99
N THR A 73 0.85 0.90 12.33
CA THR A 73 0.64 1.88 11.25
C THR A 73 0.14 1.16 9.98
N HIS A 74 -0.57 1.89 9.12
CA HIS A 74 -1.27 1.31 7.98
C HIS A 74 -0.47 1.43 6.69
N PRO A 75 -0.39 0.35 5.88
CA PRO A 75 0.36 0.36 4.63
C PRO A 75 -0.34 1.17 3.54
N GLN A 76 0.47 1.91 2.78
CA GLN A 76 0.04 2.71 1.64
C GLN A 76 1.04 2.55 0.49
N CYS A 77 0.54 2.26 -0.72
CA CYS A 77 1.33 2.30 -1.95
C CYS A 77 0.98 3.56 -2.73
N CYS A 78 1.92 4.50 -2.82
CA CYS A 78 1.70 5.82 -3.39
C CYS A 78 2.42 6.01 -4.73
N ASP A 79 1.88 6.84 -5.61
CA ASP A 79 2.56 7.28 -6.82
C ASP A 79 3.98 7.77 -6.48
N LYS A 80 4.96 7.27 -7.24
CA LYS A 80 6.37 7.56 -6.98
C LYS A 80 6.63 9.07 -7.00
N GLY A 81 7.31 9.55 -5.96
CA GLY A 81 7.77 10.92 -5.83
C GLY A 81 6.78 11.90 -5.19
N ARG A 82 5.52 11.49 -4.95
CA ARG A 82 4.51 12.42 -4.40
C ARG A 82 4.81 12.91 -3.00
N TYR A 83 5.47 12.08 -2.19
CA TYR A 83 5.74 12.35 -0.78
C TYR A 83 7.25 12.41 -0.48
N GLN A 84 8.07 12.82 -1.46
CA GLN A 84 9.53 12.92 -1.30
C GLN A 84 9.99 13.83 -0.15
N ASP A 85 9.15 14.76 0.30
CA ASP A 85 9.51 15.59 1.45
C ASP A 85 9.71 14.78 2.74
N ILE A 86 9.21 13.54 2.83
CA ILE A 86 9.53 12.60 3.91
C ILE A 86 11.05 12.41 4.04
N ASP A 87 11.80 12.42 2.93
CA ASP A 87 13.28 12.30 2.95
C ASP A 87 13.95 13.44 3.72
N LYS A 88 13.31 14.62 3.78
CA LYS A 88 13.87 15.82 4.41
C LYS A 88 13.47 15.96 5.86
N VAL A 89 12.21 15.67 6.18
CA VAL A 89 11.60 15.95 7.49
C VAL A 89 11.29 14.71 8.32
N GLY A 90 11.47 13.50 7.76
CA GLY A 90 11.23 12.23 8.44
C GLY A 90 9.75 11.82 8.52
N GLY A 91 8.83 12.71 8.16
CA GLY A 91 7.41 12.42 8.01
C GLY A 91 6.60 13.63 7.55
N VAL A 92 5.50 13.38 6.85
CA VAL A 92 4.62 14.43 6.32
C VAL A 92 3.22 14.28 6.88
N ILE A 93 2.65 15.37 7.38
CA ILE A 93 1.29 15.40 7.94
C ILE A 93 0.29 15.64 6.80
N VAL A 94 -0.71 14.78 6.71
CA VAL A 94 -1.83 14.89 5.76
C VAL A 94 -3.16 14.70 6.48
N LYS A 95 -4.27 15.02 5.80
CA LYS A 95 -5.61 14.73 6.34
C LYS A 95 -5.80 13.22 6.48
N SER A 96 -6.47 12.80 7.55
CA SER A 96 -6.87 11.41 7.75
C SER A 96 -7.82 10.91 6.66
N GLY A 97 -7.89 9.59 6.50
CA GLY A 97 -8.70 8.92 5.50
C GLY A 97 -7.89 8.52 4.28
N ALA A 98 -8.53 8.52 3.10
CA ALA A 98 -7.87 8.18 1.85
C ALA A 98 -6.73 9.15 1.55
N VAL A 99 -5.50 8.64 1.54
CA VAL A 99 -4.30 9.41 1.20
C VAL A 99 -4.28 9.64 -0.31
N GLN A 100 -4.19 10.90 -0.73
CA GLN A 100 -4.22 11.24 -2.15
C GLN A 100 -3.06 10.59 -2.90
N TYR A 101 -3.31 10.07 -4.11
CA TYR A 101 -2.30 9.37 -4.90
C TYR A 101 -1.77 8.07 -4.27
N CYS A 102 -2.51 7.49 -3.33
CA CYS A 102 -2.15 6.22 -2.71
C CYS A 102 -3.29 5.22 -2.74
N HIS A 103 -2.91 3.95 -2.70
CA HIS A 103 -3.79 2.82 -2.47
C HIS A 103 -3.48 2.21 -1.10
N ALA A 104 -4.51 2.02 -0.28
CA ALA A 104 -4.39 1.40 1.03
C ALA A 104 -4.31 -0.13 0.90
N GLY A 105 -3.57 -0.79 1.80
CA GLY A 105 -3.59 -2.26 1.95
C GLY A 105 -2.49 -3.03 1.23
N GLY A 106 -1.56 -2.37 0.53
CA GLY A 106 -0.56 -3.06 -0.28
C GLY A 106 -1.13 -3.68 -1.57
N GLN A 107 -0.23 -3.91 -2.54
CA GLN A 107 -0.45 -4.23 -3.97
C GLN A 107 -1.71 -3.62 -4.58
#